data_AF-A0A5K1HZA1-F1
#
_entry.id   AF-A0A5K1HZA1-F1
#
_cell.length_a   1.000
_cell.length_b   1.000
_cell.length_c   1.000
_cell.angle_alpha   90.00
_cell.angle_beta   90.00
_cell.angle_gamma   90.00
#
_symmetry.space_group_name_H-M   'P 1'
#
loop_
_entity.id
_entity.type
_entity.pdbx_description
1 polymer ?
#
loop_
_entity_poly.entity_id
_entity_poly.type
_entity_poly.pdbx_seq_one_letter_code
_entity_poly.pdbx_strand_id
1 'polypeptide(L)' 'MRKDGYDHLAKLLIIGDSGVGKTNILLRFCENNFMSSHLTTI' A
#
# COMPACT_ATOMS: atom_id res chain seq x y z
N MET A 1 -11.59 -23.18 21.11
CA MET A 1 -12.17 -22.42 19.98
C MET A 1 -11.08 -21.54 19.41
N ARG A 2 -10.78 -21.70 18.11
CA ARG A 2 -9.73 -20.95 17.41
C ARG A 2 -10.09 -19.47 17.37
N LYS A 3 -9.25 -18.62 17.96
CA LYS A 3 -9.33 -17.17 17.77
C LYS A 3 -8.53 -16.83 16.50
N ASP A 4 -8.89 -17.45 15.37
CA ASP A 4 -8.16 -17.33 14.10
C ASP A 4 -8.64 -16.10 13.31
N GLY A 5 -8.67 -14.92 13.94
CA GLY A 5 -9.15 -13.72 13.28
C GLY A 5 -8.68 -12.43 13.95
N TYR A 6 -8.37 -11.43 13.12
CA TYR A 6 -7.98 -10.08 13.53
C TYR A 6 -9.05 -9.44 14.42
N ASP A 7 -8.66 -8.81 15.54
CA ASP A 7 -9.60 -8.09 16.42
C ASP A 7 -10.17 -6.81 15.74
N HIS A 8 -9.40 -6.20 14.83
CA HIS A 8 -9.82 -5.05 14.02
C HIS A 8 -9.27 -5.14 12.59
N LEU A 9 -10.10 -4.75 11.61
CA LEU A 9 -9.72 -4.64 10.20
C LEU A 9 -9.97 -3.21 9.72
N ALA A 10 -8.99 -2.62 9.04
CA ALA A 10 -9.09 -1.29 8.45
C ALA A 10 -8.94 -1.36 6.92
N LYS A 11 -9.75 -0.59 6.20
CA LYS A 11 -9.61 -0.41 4.75
C LYS A 11 -8.92 0.92 4.48
N LEU A 12 -7.83 0.88 3.73
CA LEU A 12 -7.06 2.05 3.35
C LEU A 12 -7.41 2.48 1.92
N LEU A 13 -7.59 3.78 1.71
CA LEU A 13 -7.74 4.41 0.40
C LEU A 13 -6.68 5.51 0.27
N ILE A 14 -5.87 5.45 -0.78
CA ILE A 14 -4.85 6.47 -1.07
C ILE A 14 -5.27 7.19 -2.34
N ILE A 15 -5.45 8.51 -2.24
CA ILE A 15 -5.85 9.39 -3.34
C ILE A 15 -4.75 10.40 -3.64
N GLY A 16 -4.72 10.87 -4.88
CA GLY A 16 -3.73 11.83 -5.38
C GLY A 16 -3.53 11.66 -6.88
N ASP A 17 -2.85 12.62 -7.50
CA ASP A 17 -2.65 12.65 -8.95
C ASP A 17 -1.85 11.45 -9.47
N SER A 18 -1.92 11.20 -10.78
CA SER A 18 -1.12 10.15 -11.40
C SER A 18 0.39 10.46 -11.23
N GLY A 19 1.19 9.43 -10.96
CA GLY A 19 2.64 9.57 -10.81
C GLY A 19 3.17 10.02 -9.43
N VAL A 20 2.31 10.40 -8.47
CA VAL A 20 2.76 10.87 -7.13
C VAL A 20 3.31 9.76 -6.21
N GLY A 21 3.40 8.52 -6.66
CA GLY A 21 4.03 7.43 -5.90
C GLY A 21 3.15 6.71 -4.88
N LYS A 22 1.81 6.78 -5.01
CA LYS A 22 0.85 6.07 -4.15
C LYS A 22 1.16 4.57 -4.03
N THR A 23 1.45 3.92 -5.16
CA THR A 23 1.86 2.51 -5.22
C THR A 23 3.18 2.27 -4.49
N ASN A 24 4.15 3.18 -4.62
CA ASN A 24 5.47 3.05 -4.02
C ASN A 24 5.41 3.16 -2.48
N ILE A 25 4.52 3.99 -1.95
CA ILE A 25 4.23 4.07 -0.51
C ILE A 25 3.66 2.74 0.01
N LEU A 26 2.72 2.13 -0.71
CA LEU A 26 2.16 0.83 -0.33
C LEU A 26 3.21 -0.28 -0.37
N LEU A 27 4.03 -0.34 -1.42
CA LEU A 27 5.13 -1.30 -1.52
C LEU A 27 6.16 -1.13 -0.40
N ARG A 28 6.49 0.12 -0.05
CA ARG A 28 7.38 0.39 1.07
C ARG A 28 6.76 -0.07 2.39
N PHE A 29 5.47 0.13 2.60
CA PHE A 29 4.79 -0.31 3.82
C PHE A 29 4.70 -1.84 3.94
N CYS A 30 4.34 -2.54 2.87
CA CYS A 30 4.12 -3.99 2.90
C CYS A 30 5.42 -4.80 2.77
N GLU A 31 6.37 -4.34 1.96
CA GLU A 31 7.52 -5.13 1.51
C GLU A 31 8.88 -4.49 1.85
N ASN A 32 8.88 -3.32 2.50
CA ASN A 32 10.08 -2.48 2.69
C ASN A 32 10.81 -2.09 1.38
N ASN A 33 10.19 -2.30 0.22
CA ASN A 33 10.77 -2.04 -1.08
C ASN A 33 10.42 -0.62 -1.58
N PHE A 34 11.33 0.03 -2.28
CA PHE A 34 11.07 1.31 -2.96
C PHE A 34 11.71 1.28 -4.32
N MET A 35 10.87 1.42 -5.34
CA MET A 35 11.32 1.53 -6.71
C MET A 35 11.52 3.00 -7.05
N SER A 36 12.78 3.37 -7.35
CA SER A 36 13.13 4.72 -7.80
C SER A 36 12.64 5.01 -9.24
N SER A 37 12.42 3.97 -10.04
CA SER A 37 11.82 4.09 -11.38
C SER A 37 10.31 4.27 -11.25
N HIS A 38 9.85 5.52 -11.40
CA HIS A 38 8.44 5.86 -11.51
C HIS A 38 7.86 5.32 -12.82
N LEU A 39 7.40 4.07 -12.82
CA LEU A 39 6.37 3.66 -13.78
C LEU A 39 5.06 4.25 -13.27
N THR A 40 4.55 5.28 -13.95
CA THR A 40 3.20 5.81 -13.71
C THR A 40 2.22 4.65 -13.77
N THR A 41 1.78 4.20 -12.60
CA THR A 41 0.65 3.28 -12.51
C THR A 41 -0.57 4.12 -12.89
N ILE A 42 -1.18 3.80 -14.02
CA ILE A 42 -2.43 4.40 -14.50
C ILE A 42 -3.53 4.14 -13.45
#